data_AF-A0A0D3KYM8-F1
#
_entry.id   AF-A0A0D3KYM8-F1
#
_cell.length_a   1.000
_cell.length_b   1.000
_cell.length_c   1.000
_cell.angle_alpha   90.00
_cell.angle_beta   90.00
_cell.angle_gamma   90.00
#
_symmetry.space_group_name_H-M   'P 1'
#
loop_
_entity.id
_entity.type
_entity.pdbx_description
1 polymer ?
#
loop_
_entity_poly.entity_id
_entity_poly.type
_entity_poly.pdbx_seq_one_letter_code
_entity_poly.pdbx_strand_id
1 'polypeptide(L)'
;MGVQGLLTQVRSCVQRVSLSDFSERTLAVDASGWLHRGALVCAHELLLGEPTDQYLAYPLRMIDLFERHGVTPLLVFDGASLPAKAAVHRARSGVRAAARARAAAAAIEADAEAARRKTVVVTAEMARTLIEVLRARGHAFVVAPYEADAQCAFLVREGHAHAAVTDDSDLVAYGCPRVLYKLQARAGASPSPCPLPLSPRVC
;
A
#
# COMPACT_ATOMS: atom_id res chain seq x y z
N MET A 1 -4.46 1.72 -8.20
CA MET A 1 -5.05 3.07 -8.00
C MET A 1 -4.19 4.05 -8.80
N GLY A 2 -4.60 5.32 -8.92
CA GLY A 2 -3.86 6.35 -9.66
C GLY A 2 -4.02 6.45 -11.17
N VAL A 3 -3.04 7.10 -11.81
CA VAL A 3 -2.98 7.36 -13.27
C VAL A 3 -3.08 6.07 -14.09
N GLN A 4 -4.22 5.88 -14.75
CA GLN A 4 -4.51 4.67 -15.51
C GLN A 4 -3.52 4.46 -16.66
N GLY A 5 -2.94 3.26 -16.73
CA GLY A 5 -2.02 2.88 -17.81
C GLY A 5 -0.59 3.39 -17.67
N LEU A 6 -0.28 4.24 -16.69
CA LEU A 6 1.04 4.87 -16.56
C LEU A 6 2.18 3.85 -16.51
N LEU A 7 2.10 2.86 -15.61
CA LEU A 7 3.12 1.81 -15.49
C LEU A 7 3.32 0.97 -16.77
N THR A 8 2.33 0.93 -17.66
CA THR A 8 2.47 0.27 -18.96
C THR A 8 3.23 1.15 -19.95
N GLN A 9 3.03 2.47 -19.90
CA GLN A 9 3.72 3.43 -20.75
C GLN A 9 5.19 3.60 -20.33
N VAL A 10 5.50 3.57 -19.03
CA VAL A 10 6.87 3.75 -18.52
C VAL A 10 7.64 2.44 -18.30
N ARG A 11 7.23 1.33 -18.94
CA ARG A 11 7.86 0.00 -18.74
C ARG A 11 9.36 -0.02 -18.99
N SER A 12 9.86 0.79 -19.93
CA SER A 12 11.29 0.91 -20.22
C SER A 12 12.11 1.44 -19.04
N CYS A 13 11.47 2.13 -18.10
CA CYS A 13 12.10 2.68 -16.90
C CYS A 13 11.89 1.79 -15.66
N VAL A 14 11.14 0.69 -15.78
CA VAL A 14 10.87 -0.22 -14.66
C VAL A 14 11.97 -1.28 -14.58
N GLN A 15 12.64 -1.33 -13.43
CA GLN A 15 13.65 -2.34 -13.13
C GLN A 15 13.12 -3.33 -12.09
N ARG A 16 13.58 -4.58 -12.18
CA ARG A 16 13.36 -5.58 -11.12
C ARG A 16 14.47 -5.46 -10.10
N VAL A 17 14.10 -5.28 -8.84
CA VAL A 17 15.01 -5.18 -7.71
C VAL A 17 14.57 -6.14 -6.61
N SER A 18 15.52 -6.54 -5.77
CA SER A 18 15.25 -7.29 -4.55
C SER A 18 15.06 -6.32 -3.38
N LEU A 19 14.29 -6.75 -2.37
CA LEU A 19 14.21 -6.01 -1.11
C LEU A 19 15.59 -5.95 -0.42
N SER A 20 16.42 -6.98 -0.60
CA SER A 20 17.81 -7.03 -0.11
C SER A 20 18.68 -5.89 -0.63
N ASP A 21 18.37 -5.34 -1.81
CA ASP A 21 19.14 -4.22 -2.40
C ASP A 21 18.97 -2.92 -1.60
N PHE A 22 18.04 -2.92 -0.64
CA PHE A 22 17.73 -1.83 0.27
C PHE A 22 18.11 -2.16 1.73
N SER A 23 18.98 -3.16 1.96
CA SER A 23 19.50 -3.44 3.30
C SER A 23 20.11 -2.18 3.92
N GLU A 24 19.86 -1.98 5.21
CA GLU A 24 20.24 -0.79 6.00
C GLU A 24 19.63 0.52 5.48
N ARG A 25 18.60 0.45 4.62
CA ARG A 25 17.88 1.62 4.11
C ARG A 25 16.49 1.72 4.71
N THR A 26 16.04 2.96 4.83
CA THR A 26 14.65 3.29 5.18
C THR A 26 13.79 3.41 3.93
N LEU A 27 12.64 2.74 3.91
CA LEU A 27 11.66 2.83 2.83
C LEU A 27 10.34 3.42 3.35
N ALA A 28 9.85 4.47 2.70
CA ALA A 28 8.53 5.02 3.01
C ALA A 28 7.45 4.10 2.44
N VAL A 29 6.48 3.69 3.24
CA VAL A 29 5.44 2.74 2.83
C VAL A 29 4.07 3.39 2.96
N ASP A 30 3.31 3.43 1.88
CA ASP A 30 1.89 3.77 1.95
C ASP A 30 1.13 2.64 2.70
N ALA A 31 0.71 2.95 3.93
CA ALA A 31 0.04 1.99 4.80
C ALA A 31 -1.39 1.65 4.32
N SER A 32 -2.04 2.56 3.58
CA SER A 32 -3.42 2.39 3.13
C SER A 32 -3.58 1.18 2.22
N GLY A 33 -2.61 0.96 1.32
CA GLY A 33 -2.58 -0.19 0.43
C GLY A 33 -2.43 -1.52 1.19
N TRP A 34 -1.62 -1.55 2.25
CA TRP A 34 -1.45 -2.74 3.08
C TRP A 34 -2.67 -3.05 3.94
N LEU A 35 -3.26 -2.03 4.57
CA LEU A 35 -4.51 -2.17 5.32
C LEU A 35 -5.65 -2.63 4.41
N HIS A 36 -5.76 -2.09 3.20
CA HIS A 36 -6.76 -2.53 2.24
C HIS A 36 -6.57 -4.01 1.87
N ARG A 37 -5.33 -4.45 1.60
CA ARG A 37 -5.02 -5.86 1.32
C ARG A 37 -5.37 -6.79 2.49
N GLY A 38 -5.09 -6.37 3.72
CA GLY A 38 -5.48 -7.13 4.93
C GLY A 38 -6.99 -7.20 5.10
N ALA A 39 -7.68 -6.08 4.92
CA ALA A 39 -9.13 -5.97 5.06
C ALA A 39 -9.93 -6.77 4.02
N LEU A 40 -9.31 -7.13 2.89
CA LEU A 40 -9.94 -8.05 1.92
C LEU A 40 -10.15 -9.46 2.47
N VAL A 41 -9.39 -9.87 3.50
CA VAL A 41 -9.51 -11.22 4.12
C VAL A 41 -10.72 -11.28 5.05
N CYS A 42 -11.04 -10.20 5.74
CA CYS A 42 -12.18 -10.08 6.66
C CYS A 42 -13.28 -9.16 6.09
N ALA A 43 -13.48 -9.18 4.77
CA ALA A 43 -14.44 -8.31 4.10
C ALA A 43 -15.89 -8.59 4.53
N HIS A 44 -16.19 -9.82 4.95
CA HIS A 44 -17.50 -10.23 5.45
C HIS A 44 -17.79 -9.62 6.82
N GLU A 45 -16.91 -9.82 7.79
CA GLU A 45 -17.01 -9.30 9.15
C GLU A 45 -17.09 -7.76 9.13
N LEU A 46 -16.22 -7.12 8.32
CA LEU A 46 -16.24 -5.66 8.14
C LEU A 46 -17.53 -5.15 7.50
N LEU A 47 -18.17 -5.93 6.62
CA LEU A 47 -19.46 -5.56 6.04
C LEU A 47 -20.60 -5.66 7.07
N LEU A 48 -20.57 -6.68 7.93
CA LEU A 48 -21.56 -6.89 8.98
C LEU A 48 -21.35 -5.95 10.20
N GLY A 49 -20.18 -5.31 10.29
CA GLY A 49 -19.81 -4.48 11.44
C GLY A 49 -19.36 -5.30 12.64
N GLU A 50 -18.95 -6.55 12.42
CA GLU A 50 -18.42 -7.41 13.46
C GLU A 50 -16.99 -6.99 13.84
N PRO A 51 -16.64 -6.98 15.14
CA PRO A 51 -15.27 -6.70 15.57
C PRO A 51 -14.28 -7.71 14.98
N THR A 52 -13.24 -7.22 14.31
CA THR A 52 -12.17 -8.05 13.74
C THR A 52 -10.86 -7.27 13.75
N ASP A 53 -9.74 -7.96 13.89
CA ASP A 53 -8.38 -7.41 13.80
C ASP A 53 -7.56 -8.11 12.70
N GLN A 54 -8.17 -9.05 11.97
CA GLN A 54 -7.50 -9.84 10.92
C GLN A 54 -6.84 -8.97 9.83
N TYR A 55 -7.34 -7.75 9.63
CA TYR A 55 -6.75 -6.78 8.69
C TYR A 55 -5.33 -6.37 9.06
N LEU A 56 -4.89 -6.54 10.32
CA LEU A 56 -3.54 -6.24 10.78
C LEU A 56 -2.51 -7.30 10.34
N ALA A 57 -2.94 -8.54 10.07
CA ALA A 57 -2.04 -9.64 9.76
C ALA A 57 -1.16 -9.34 8.53
N TYR A 58 -1.73 -8.71 7.49
CA TYR A 58 -0.98 -8.39 6.29
C TYR A 58 0.09 -7.29 6.53
N PRO A 59 -0.24 -6.08 7.05
CA PRO A 59 0.77 -5.09 7.40
C PRO A 59 1.89 -5.61 8.30
N LEU A 60 1.55 -6.36 9.37
CA LEU A 60 2.55 -6.87 10.31
C LEU A 60 3.50 -7.87 9.65
N ARG A 61 2.97 -8.80 8.86
CA ARG A 61 3.80 -9.75 8.09
C ARG A 61 4.75 -9.03 7.13
N MET A 62 4.30 -7.91 6.54
CA MET A 62 5.13 -7.12 5.64
C MET A 62 6.23 -6.37 6.39
N ILE A 63 5.95 -5.84 7.58
CA ILE A 63 6.99 -5.24 8.44
C ILE A 63 8.05 -6.30 8.78
N ASP A 64 7.63 -7.47 9.26
CA ASP A 64 8.57 -8.55 9.57
C ASP A 64 9.39 -8.96 8.33
N LEU A 65 8.80 -8.89 7.13
CA LEU A 65 9.52 -9.17 5.87
C LEU A 65 10.62 -8.15 5.58
N PHE A 66 10.36 -6.86 5.82
CA PHE A 66 11.35 -5.80 5.63
C PHE A 66 12.50 -5.95 6.63
N GLU A 67 12.17 -6.20 7.89
CA GLU A 67 13.16 -6.37 8.95
C GLU A 67 14.08 -7.57 8.70
N ARG A 68 13.52 -8.69 8.23
CA ARG A 68 14.32 -9.86 7.81
C ARG A 68 15.32 -9.57 6.69
N HIS A 69 15.09 -8.53 5.89
CA HIS A 69 15.99 -8.08 4.82
C HIS A 69 16.85 -6.88 5.23
N GLY A 70 16.87 -6.52 6.53
CA GLY A 70 17.62 -5.38 7.05
C GLY A 70 17.06 -4.02 6.61
N VAL A 71 15.80 -3.97 6.14
CA VAL A 71 15.16 -2.74 5.67
C VAL A 71 14.29 -2.17 6.78
N THR A 72 14.37 -0.86 7.02
CA THR A 72 13.50 -0.17 7.97
C THR A 72 12.26 0.37 7.25
N PRO A 73 11.05 -0.18 7.46
CA PRO A 73 9.83 0.39 6.90
C PRO A 73 9.41 1.63 7.73
N LEU A 74 9.22 2.76 7.06
CA LEU A 74 8.58 3.96 7.61
C LEU A 74 7.14 4.02 7.11
N LEU A 75 6.17 3.61 7.94
CA LEU A 75 4.78 3.57 7.51
C LEU A 75 4.18 4.98 7.48
N VAL A 76 3.55 5.33 6.36
CA VAL A 76 2.90 6.61 6.13
C VAL A 76 1.40 6.40 6.01
N PHE A 77 0.65 7.11 6.85
CA PHE A 77 -0.81 7.05 6.90
C PHE A 77 -1.42 8.31 6.31
N ASP A 78 -2.57 8.17 5.65
CA ASP A 78 -3.38 9.32 5.26
C ASP A 78 -3.89 10.09 6.48
N GLY A 79 -3.98 11.40 6.34
CA GLY A 79 -4.63 12.32 7.28
C GLY A 79 -5.95 12.85 6.75
N ALA A 80 -6.07 14.17 6.62
CA ALA A 80 -7.31 14.80 6.20
C ALA A 80 -7.62 14.56 4.71
N SER A 81 -8.91 14.48 4.37
CA SER A 81 -9.33 14.36 2.98
C SER A 81 -9.18 15.69 2.23
N LEU A 82 -8.69 15.62 0.99
CA LEU A 82 -8.57 16.79 0.12
C LEU A 82 -9.91 17.12 -0.57
N PRO A 83 -10.32 18.41 -0.62
CA PRO A 83 -11.51 18.84 -1.36
C PRO A 83 -11.45 18.44 -2.85
N ALA A 84 -10.27 18.48 -3.47
CA ALA A 84 -10.05 18.10 -4.86
C ALA A 84 -10.40 16.62 -5.13
N LYS A 85 -10.29 15.73 -4.14
CA LYS A 85 -10.66 14.30 -4.27
C LYS A 85 -12.11 14.02 -3.90
N ALA A 86 -12.92 15.01 -3.53
CA ALA A 86 -14.32 14.81 -3.13
C ALA A 86 -15.15 14.07 -4.20
N ALA A 87 -14.97 14.39 -5.48
CA ALA A 87 -15.65 13.71 -6.57
C ALA A 87 -15.26 12.23 -6.67
N VAL A 88 -13.96 11.93 -6.53
CA VAL A 88 -13.42 10.55 -6.56
C VAL A 88 -13.93 9.77 -5.34
N HIS A 89 -13.93 10.37 -4.16
CA HIS A 89 -14.47 9.76 -2.95
C HIS A 89 -15.96 9.46 -3.09
N ARG A 90 -16.76 10.38 -3.65
CA ARG A 90 -18.19 10.15 -3.95
C ARG A 90 -18.39 8.99 -4.93
N ALA A 91 -17.63 8.96 -6.03
CA ALA A 91 -17.70 7.87 -7.00
C ALA A 91 -17.35 6.51 -6.36
N ARG A 92 -16.27 6.45 -5.55
CA ARG A 92 -15.89 5.25 -4.80
C ARG A 92 -16.99 4.83 -3.80
N SER A 93 -17.64 5.79 -3.14
CA SER A 93 -18.79 5.50 -2.25
C SER A 93 -19.99 4.94 -3.01
N GLY A 94 -20.31 5.46 -4.20
CA GLY A 94 -21.37 4.93 -5.05
C GLY A 94 -21.11 3.48 -5.48
N VAL A 95 -19.87 3.17 -5.90
CA VAL A 95 -19.46 1.80 -6.24
C VAL A 95 -19.63 0.86 -5.06
N ARG A 96 -19.26 1.29 -3.85
CA ARG A 96 -19.44 0.49 -2.63
C ARG A 96 -20.90 0.27 -2.27
N ALA A 97 -21.75 1.30 -2.38
CA ALA A 97 -23.19 1.16 -2.13
C ALA A 97 -23.81 0.13 -3.09
N ALA A 98 -23.46 0.17 -4.38
CA ALA A 98 -23.89 -0.82 -5.35
C ALA A 98 -23.35 -2.22 -5.04
N ALA A 99 -22.08 -2.32 -4.61
CA ALA A 99 -21.49 -3.59 -4.20
C ALA A 99 -22.16 -4.19 -2.96
N ARG A 100 -22.56 -3.37 -1.97
CA ARG A 100 -23.33 -3.82 -0.80
C ARG A 100 -24.69 -4.39 -1.20
N ALA A 101 -25.42 -3.69 -2.08
CA ALA A 101 -26.70 -4.18 -2.60
C ALA A 101 -26.53 -5.50 -3.35
N ARG A 102 -25.47 -5.64 -4.16
CA ARG A 102 -25.16 -6.90 -4.86
C ARG A 102 -24.79 -8.03 -3.90
N ALA A 103 -24.00 -7.75 -2.85
CA ALA A 103 -23.64 -8.75 -1.86
C ALA A 103 -24.86 -9.28 -1.11
N ALA A 104 -25.85 -8.43 -0.83
CA ALA A 104 -27.10 -8.81 -0.17
C ALA A 104 -28.07 -9.58 -1.10
N ALA A 105 -28.06 -9.29 -2.40
CA ALA A 105 -28.96 -9.89 -3.38
C ALA A 105 -28.37 -11.12 -4.12
N ALA A 106 -27.09 -11.43 -3.91
CA ALA A 106 -26.42 -12.52 -4.59
C ALA A 106 -26.97 -13.89 -4.14
N ALA A 107 -27.41 -14.69 -5.11
CA ALA A 107 -27.88 -16.07 -4.85
C ALA A 107 -26.71 -17.07 -4.75
N ILE A 108 -25.54 -16.71 -5.30
CA ILE A 108 -24.34 -17.55 -5.35
C ILE A 108 -23.31 -16.96 -4.39
N GLU A 109 -22.79 -17.77 -3.47
CA GLU A 109 -21.82 -17.31 -2.46
C GLU A 109 -20.55 -16.73 -3.08
N ALA A 110 -20.07 -17.29 -4.19
CA ALA A 110 -18.91 -16.76 -4.91
C ALA A 110 -19.13 -15.32 -5.42
N ASP A 111 -20.34 -15.00 -5.89
CA ASP A 111 -20.70 -13.65 -6.33
C ASP A 111 -20.90 -12.70 -5.14
N ALA A 112 -21.49 -13.21 -4.06
CA ALA A 112 -21.60 -12.48 -2.81
C ALA A 112 -20.22 -12.07 -2.29
N GLU A 113 -19.27 -13.01 -2.25
CA GLU A 113 -17.90 -12.77 -1.80
C GLU A 113 -17.15 -11.78 -2.71
N ALA A 114 -17.25 -11.94 -4.03
CA ALA A 114 -16.67 -10.99 -4.98
C ALA A 114 -17.25 -9.56 -4.82
N ALA A 115 -18.52 -9.44 -4.44
CA ALA A 115 -19.15 -8.17 -4.13
C ALA A 115 -18.70 -7.61 -2.76
N ARG A 116 -18.63 -8.44 -1.70
CA ARG A 116 -18.15 -8.05 -0.36
C ARG A 116 -16.75 -7.44 -0.41
N ARG A 117 -15.83 -8.05 -1.15
CA ARG A 117 -14.46 -7.54 -1.35
C ARG A 117 -14.42 -6.13 -1.95
N LYS A 118 -15.43 -5.73 -2.73
CA LYS A 118 -15.55 -4.37 -3.29
C LYS A 118 -16.15 -3.35 -2.30
N THR A 119 -16.70 -3.80 -1.18
CA THR A 119 -17.27 -2.93 -0.15
C THR A 119 -16.24 -2.45 0.88
N VAL A 120 -15.06 -3.08 0.90
CA VAL A 120 -13.99 -2.81 1.86
C VAL A 120 -13.59 -1.34 1.85
N VAL A 121 -13.49 -0.77 3.05
CA VAL A 121 -13.02 0.60 3.31
C VAL A 121 -12.02 0.53 4.44
N VAL A 122 -10.85 1.13 4.25
CA VAL A 122 -9.92 1.38 5.34
C VAL A 122 -10.43 2.57 6.14
N THR A 123 -10.72 2.36 7.42
CA THR A 123 -11.21 3.41 8.32
C THR A 123 -10.06 4.03 9.11
N ALA A 124 -10.29 5.23 9.65
CA ALA A 124 -9.33 5.88 10.55
C ALA A 124 -9.08 5.06 11.82
N GLU A 125 -10.09 4.29 12.27
CA GLU A 125 -9.94 3.38 13.41
C GLU A 125 -8.98 2.23 13.11
N MET A 126 -9.10 1.58 11.95
CA MET A 126 -8.17 0.52 11.53
C MET A 126 -6.72 1.05 11.46
N ALA A 127 -6.55 2.27 10.93
CA ALA A 127 -5.26 2.94 10.90
C ALA A 127 -4.72 3.23 12.31
N ARG A 128 -5.57 3.74 13.22
CA ARG A 128 -5.21 3.98 14.62
C ARG A 128 -4.78 2.69 15.33
N THR A 129 -5.52 1.60 15.17
CA THR A 129 -5.17 0.30 15.75
C THR A 129 -3.80 -0.16 15.26
N LEU A 130 -3.50 -0.03 13.96
CA LEU A 130 -2.18 -0.35 13.44
C LEU A 130 -1.10 0.57 14.05
N ILE A 131 -1.33 1.88 14.14
CA ILE A 131 -0.42 2.84 14.77
C ILE A 131 -0.10 2.47 16.23
N GLU A 132 -1.09 2.03 17.00
CA GLU A 132 -0.90 1.58 18.38
C GLU A 132 0.01 0.34 18.44
N VAL A 133 -0.19 -0.61 17.54
CA VAL A 133 0.68 -1.79 17.41
C VAL A 133 2.11 -1.39 17.00
N LEU A 134 2.26 -0.47 16.05
CA LEU A 134 3.59 0.04 15.64
C LEU A 134 4.31 0.71 16.80
N ARG A 135 3.60 1.54 17.57
CA ARG A 135 4.15 2.22 18.76
C ARG A 135 4.60 1.22 19.81
N ALA A 136 3.79 0.20 20.09
CA ALA A 136 4.13 -0.86 21.04
C ALA A 136 5.37 -1.67 20.62
N ARG A 137 5.57 -1.85 19.31
CA ARG A 137 6.73 -2.55 18.74
C ARG A 137 7.94 -1.64 18.47
N GLY A 138 7.82 -0.32 18.67
CA GLY A 138 8.89 0.63 18.40
C GLY A 138 9.17 0.89 16.91
N HIS A 139 8.22 0.61 16.01
CA HIS A 139 8.38 0.91 14.58
C HIS A 139 8.03 2.37 14.27
N ALA A 140 8.76 2.96 13.32
CA ALA A 140 8.56 4.34 12.90
C ALA A 140 7.32 4.48 11.99
N PHE A 141 6.56 5.55 12.21
CA PHE A 141 5.43 5.92 11.36
C PHE A 141 5.25 7.45 11.29
N VAL A 142 4.55 7.90 10.26
CA VAL A 142 4.13 9.30 10.07
C VAL A 142 2.67 9.32 9.63
N VAL A 143 1.89 10.26 10.17
CA VAL A 143 0.57 10.59 9.65
C VAL A 143 0.72 11.83 8.78
N ALA A 144 0.40 11.71 7.49
CA ALA A 144 0.44 12.82 6.55
C ALA A 144 -0.61 13.88 6.94
N PRO A 145 -0.40 15.16 6.63
CA PRO A 145 -1.45 16.17 6.83
C PRO A 145 -2.68 15.89 5.96
N TYR A 146 -2.45 15.35 4.75
CA TYR A 146 -3.48 14.94 3.80
C TYR A 146 -3.16 13.56 3.25
N GLU A 147 -2.52 13.45 2.08
CA GLU A 147 -2.32 12.16 1.41
C GLU A 147 -0.96 11.55 1.73
N ALA A 148 -0.96 10.24 1.97
CA ALA A 148 0.25 9.45 2.14
C ALA A 148 1.14 9.51 0.90
N ASP A 149 0.57 9.57 -0.31
CA ASP A 149 1.29 9.65 -1.58
C ASP A 149 2.25 10.86 -1.62
N ALA A 150 1.72 12.05 -1.31
CA ALA A 150 2.49 13.29 -1.30
C ALA A 150 3.55 13.27 -0.20
N GLN A 151 3.21 12.74 0.99
CA GLN A 151 4.13 12.64 2.11
C GLN A 151 5.27 11.64 1.83
N CYS A 152 4.98 10.49 1.23
CA CYS A 152 5.97 9.52 0.77
C CYS A 152 6.93 10.16 -0.24
N ALA A 153 6.40 10.85 -1.26
CA ALA A 153 7.23 11.52 -2.26
C ALA A 153 8.13 12.59 -1.64
N PHE A 154 7.60 13.37 -0.70
CA PHE A 154 8.37 14.36 0.06
C PHE A 154 9.50 13.71 0.87
N LEU A 155 9.21 12.66 1.64
CA LEU A 155 10.20 11.96 2.48
C LEU A 155 11.36 11.40 1.64
N VAL A 156 11.07 10.89 0.44
CA VAL A 156 12.12 10.38 -0.45
C VAL A 156 12.94 11.53 -1.08
N ARG A 157 12.29 12.61 -1.48
CA ARG A 157 12.98 13.78 -2.07
C ARG A 157 13.91 14.49 -1.10
N GLU A 158 13.50 14.62 0.15
CA GLU A 158 14.30 15.26 1.20
C GLU A 158 15.35 14.31 1.83
N GLY A 159 15.43 13.06 1.37
CA GLY A 159 16.42 12.10 1.84
C GLY A 159 16.10 11.45 3.21
N HIS A 160 14.89 11.62 3.72
CA HIS A 160 14.41 10.91 4.91
C HIS A 160 14.08 9.43 4.63
N ALA A 161 13.82 9.09 3.37
CA ALA A 161 13.65 7.71 2.89
C ALA A 161 14.39 7.50 1.56
N HIS A 162 14.74 6.25 1.25
CA HIS A 162 15.54 5.91 0.06
C HIS A 162 14.69 5.53 -1.15
N ALA A 163 13.46 5.06 -0.92
CA ALA A 163 12.43 4.86 -1.93
C ALA A 163 11.06 4.79 -1.25
N ALA A 164 10.00 4.98 -2.04
CA ALA A 164 8.62 4.79 -1.60
C ALA A 164 8.08 3.44 -2.07
N VAL A 165 7.25 2.78 -1.26
CA VAL A 165 6.60 1.51 -1.56
C VAL A 165 5.10 1.76 -1.64
N THR A 166 4.52 1.49 -2.81
CA THR A 166 3.09 1.70 -3.05
C THR A 166 2.62 0.85 -4.24
N ASP A 167 1.31 0.64 -4.34
CA ASP A 167 0.67 0.14 -5.56
C ASP A 167 0.03 1.26 -6.39
N ASP A 168 0.07 2.50 -5.89
CA ASP A 168 -0.46 3.67 -6.57
C ASP A 168 0.62 4.34 -7.43
N SER A 169 0.34 4.47 -8.73
CA SER A 169 1.26 5.10 -9.67
C SER A 169 1.34 6.63 -9.54
N ASP A 170 0.50 7.23 -8.69
CA ASP A 170 0.44 8.68 -8.49
C ASP A 170 1.76 9.26 -7.95
N LEU A 171 2.58 8.48 -7.24
CA LEU A 171 3.87 8.94 -6.71
C LEU A 171 4.85 9.40 -7.79
N VAL A 172 4.74 8.88 -9.03
CA VAL A 172 5.54 9.38 -10.16
C VAL A 172 5.16 10.82 -10.48
N ALA A 173 3.86 11.14 -10.46
CA ALA A 173 3.37 12.49 -10.72
C ALA A 173 3.76 13.48 -9.61
N TYR A 174 3.91 13.00 -8.36
CA TYR A 174 4.46 13.76 -7.25
C TYR A 174 6.00 13.96 -7.32
N GLY A 175 6.66 13.42 -8.35
CA GLY A 175 8.10 13.55 -8.54
C GLY A 175 8.92 12.72 -7.55
N CYS A 176 8.37 11.60 -7.07
CA CYS A 176 9.13 10.68 -6.23
C CYS A 176 10.26 10.05 -7.06
N PRO A 177 11.54 10.19 -6.64
CA PRO A 177 12.68 9.80 -7.47
C PRO A 177 12.93 8.30 -7.50
N ARG A 178 12.37 7.54 -6.55
CA ARG A 178 12.45 6.07 -6.49
C ARG A 178 11.16 5.49 -5.95
N VAL A 179 10.48 4.66 -6.73
CA VAL A 179 9.23 4.01 -6.32
C VAL A 179 9.27 2.50 -6.58
N LEU A 180 8.94 1.73 -5.55
CA LEU A 180 8.84 0.29 -5.58
C LEU A 180 7.37 -0.12 -5.69
N TYR A 181 7.03 -0.71 -6.82
CA TYR A 181 5.70 -1.24 -7.11
C TYR A 181 5.65 -2.75 -6.92
N LYS A 182 4.45 -3.26 -6.59
CA LYS A 182 4.13 -4.70 -6.67
C LYS A 182 5.13 -5.58 -5.91
N LEU A 183 5.40 -5.24 -4.66
CA LEU A 183 6.25 -6.08 -3.81
C LEU A 183 5.62 -7.47 -3.66
N GLN A 184 6.35 -8.50 -4.10
CA GLN A 184 5.95 -9.90 -4.04
C GLN A 184 6.98 -10.69 -3.25
N ALA A 185 6.53 -11.44 -2.25
CA ALA A 185 7.38 -12.43 -1.59
C ALA A 185 7.54 -13.63 -2.53
N ARG A 186 8.74 -13.83 -3.10
CA ARG A 186 9.08 -15.07 -3.80
C ARG A 186 9.53 -16.10 -2.77
N ALA A 187 8.87 -17.26 -2.75
CA ALA A 187 9.44 -18.46 -2.12
C ALA A 187 10.58 -18.96 -3.02
N GLY A 188 11.84 -18.78 -2.58
CA GLY A 188 13.04 -19.41 -3.13
C GLY A 188 13.31 -19.20 -4.63
N ALA A 189 14.22 -18.27 -4.97
CA ALA A 189 14.97 -18.35 -6.22
C ALA A 189 16.37 -17.81 -5.97
N SER A 190 17.38 -18.63 -6.27
CA SER A 190 18.80 -18.28 -6.23
C SER A 190 19.08 -17.04 -7.09
N PRO A 191 20.08 -16.21 -6.72
CA PRO A 191 20.46 -15.06 -7.51
C PRO A 191 21.13 -15.55 -8.80
N SER A 192 20.48 -15.39 -9.94
CA SER A 192 21.16 -15.46 -11.23
C SER A 192 22.01 -14.20 -11.38
N PRO A 193 23.31 -14.30 -11.73
CA PRO A 193 24.15 -13.12 -11.90
C PRO A 193 23.72 -12.39 -13.17
N CYS A 194 23.36 -11.12 -13.02
CA CYS A 194 23.11 -10.25 -14.17
C CYS A 194 24.47 -9.83 -14.76
N PRO A 195 24.76 -10.06 -16.04
CA PRO A 195 25.98 -9.59 -16.66
C PRO A 195 25.73 -8.17 -17.18
N LEU A 196 26.45 -7.21 -16.60
CA LEU A 196 27.16 -6.10 -17.26
C LEU A 196 27.18 -4.85 -16.37
N PRO A 197 28.32 -4.14 -16.30
CA PRO A 197 28.46 -2.91 -15.54
C PRO A 197 27.84 -1.75 -16.32
N LEU A 198 27.33 -0.72 -15.63
CA LEU A 198 27.55 0.72 -15.93
C LEU A 198 26.46 1.65 -15.31
N SER A 199 26.96 2.55 -14.46
CA SER A 199 26.43 3.88 -14.09
C SER A 199 25.12 3.97 -13.27
N PRO A 200 25.02 4.93 -12.34
CA PRO A 200 23.83 5.12 -11.53
C PRO A 200 22.72 5.74 -12.39
N ARG A 201 21.71 4.95 -12.75
CA ARG A 201 20.44 5.50 -13.23
C ARG A 201 19.32 5.01 -12.33
N VAL A 202 18.99 5.95 -11.43
CA VAL A 202 17.84 6.00 -10.56
C VAL A 202 16.57 6.12 -11.42
N CYS A 203 15.55 5.35 -11.07
CA CYS A 203 14.12 5.58 -11.35
C CYS A 203 13.36 5.40 -10.05
#